data_AF-A0A2K8XAX0-F1
#
_entry.id   AF-A0A2K8XAX0-F1
#
_cell.length_a   1.000
_cell.length_b   1.000
_cell.length_c   1.000
_cell.angle_alpha   90.00
_cell.angle_beta   90.00
_cell.angle_gamma   90.00
#
_symmetry.space_group_name_H-M   'P 1'
#
loop_
_entity.id
_entity.type
_entity.pdbx_description
1 polymer ?
#
loop_
_entity_poly.entity_id
_entity_poly.type
_entity_poly.pdbx_seq_one_letter_code
_entity_poly.pdbx_strand_id
1 'polypeptide(L)'
;MKIGIVRALIFYGIGFGIAGIVYLIIGHPYIHAPGIHHFILLLTVLIGLIWTIISLAIYFFKEKTKTLSGFILTNLIIIIGCALYIEAPLYLDSKKKNNVPTEFIKTEVTGDTTKIYHNENLIFIKVKDSVLLDLR
;
A
#
# COMPACT_ATOMS: atom_id res chain seq x y z
N MET A 1 8.69 -31.82 -5.86
CA MET A 1 8.27 -30.50 -6.40
C MET A 1 6.88 -30.14 -5.92
N LYS A 2 5.84 -30.93 -6.27
CA LYS A 2 4.45 -30.72 -5.81
C LYS A 2 4.32 -30.43 -4.32
N ILE A 3 4.96 -31.24 -3.46
CA ILE A 3 4.92 -31.06 -2.00
C ILE A 3 5.49 -29.69 -1.57
N GLY A 4 6.58 -29.24 -2.18
CA GLY A 4 7.18 -27.93 -1.88
C GLY A 4 6.28 -26.77 -2.30
N ILE A 5 5.66 -26.89 -3.49
CA ILE A 5 4.69 -25.92 -4.00
C ILE A 5 3.49 -25.83 -3.03
N VAL A 6 2.90 -26.96 -2.67
CA VAL A 6 1.74 -27.02 -1.78
C VAL A 6 2.08 -26.43 -0.41
N ARG A 7 3.27 -26.71 0.15
CA ARG A 7 3.70 -26.12 1.43
C ARG A 7 3.79 -24.59 1.37
N ALA A 8 4.37 -24.05 0.30
CA ALA A 8 4.44 -22.60 0.12
C ALA A 8 3.03 -22.00 -0.02
N LEU A 9 2.17 -22.59 -0.86
CA LEU A 9 0.80 -22.12 -1.05
C LEU A 9 -0.03 -22.16 0.23
N ILE A 10 0.10 -23.20 1.06
CA ILE A 10 -0.60 -23.29 2.35
C ILE A 10 -0.12 -22.17 3.28
N PHE A 11 1.19 -21.93 3.36
CA PHE A 11 1.74 -20.87 4.20
C PHE A 11 1.16 -19.48 3.84
N TYR A 12 1.21 -19.10 2.57
CA TYR A 12 0.65 -17.82 2.13
C TYR A 12 -0.87 -17.80 2.19
N GLY A 13 -1.54 -18.91 1.88
CA GLY A 13 -2.99 -19.03 1.98
C GLY A 13 -3.49 -18.80 3.41
N ILE A 14 -2.78 -19.33 4.42
CA ILE A 14 -3.09 -19.07 5.83
C ILE A 14 -2.81 -17.61 6.17
N GLY A 15 -1.63 -17.07 5.85
CA GLY A 15 -1.28 -15.70 6.21
C GLY A 15 -2.22 -14.66 5.58
N PHE A 16 -2.53 -14.81 4.28
CA PHE A 16 -3.45 -13.94 3.57
C PHE A 16 -4.91 -14.17 4.02
N GLY A 17 -5.29 -15.42 4.32
CA GLY A 17 -6.59 -15.74 4.89
C GLY A 17 -6.81 -15.05 6.23
N ILE A 18 -5.83 -15.09 7.13
CA ILE A 18 -5.87 -14.39 8.43
C ILE A 18 -5.99 -12.88 8.20
N ALA A 19 -5.18 -12.30 7.31
CA ALA A 19 -5.28 -10.89 7.00
C ALA A 19 -6.68 -10.49 6.48
N GLY A 20 -7.28 -11.33 5.63
CA GLY A 20 -8.65 -11.14 5.13
C GLY A 20 -9.71 -11.19 6.24
N ILE A 21 -9.63 -12.17 7.14
CA ILE A 21 -10.52 -12.26 8.31
C ILE A 21 -10.39 -11.02 9.20
N VAL A 22 -9.15 -10.59 9.45
CA VAL A 22 -8.88 -9.40 10.27
C VAL A 22 -9.40 -8.12 9.61
N TYR A 23 -9.29 -8.02 8.28
CA TYR A 23 -9.92 -6.93 7.52
C TYR A 23 -11.44 -6.93 7.66
N LEU A 24 -12.10 -8.10 7.60
CA LEU A 24 -13.56 -8.19 7.76
C LEU A 24 -14.04 -7.81 9.17
N ILE A 25 -13.25 -8.07 10.21
CA ILE A 25 -13.61 -7.76 11.60
C ILE A 25 -13.31 -6.30 11.96
N ILE A 26 -12.12 -5.81 11.61
CA ILE A 26 -11.58 -4.52 12.08
C ILE A 26 -11.65 -3.45 10.96
N GLY A 27 -12.21 -3.78 9.80
CA GLY A 27 -12.24 -2.95 8.59
C GLY A 27 -12.48 -1.47 8.88
N HIS A 28 -11.51 -0.63 8.52
CA HIS A 28 -11.54 0.79 8.85
C HIS A 28 -12.41 1.54 7.83
N PRO A 29 -13.23 2.54 8.24
CA PRO A 29 -13.89 3.45 7.30
C PRO A 29 -12.89 4.30 6.49
N TYR A 30 -11.64 4.38 6.93
CA TYR A 30 -10.58 5.13 6.27
C TYR A 30 -9.71 4.20 5.43
N ILE A 31 -10.05 4.07 4.15
CA ILE A 31 -9.43 3.15 3.18
C ILE A 31 -7.94 3.42 2.97
N HIS A 32 -7.46 4.62 3.31
CA HIS A 32 -6.08 5.06 3.06
C HIS A 32 -5.10 4.86 4.24
N ALA A 33 -5.58 4.44 5.42
CA ALA A 33 -4.70 4.22 6.57
C ALA A 33 -4.23 2.75 6.63
N PRO A 34 -2.93 2.48 6.86
CA PRO A 34 -2.43 1.12 7.02
C PRO A 34 -3.00 0.49 8.29
N GLY A 35 -4.06 -0.31 8.12
CA GLY A 35 -4.65 -1.12 9.18
C GLY A 35 -3.85 -2.37 9.54
N ILE A 36 -4.22 -3.02 10.66
CA ILE A 36 -3.52 -4.20 11.20
C ILE A 36 -3.44 -5.38 10.20
N HIS A 37 -4.42 -5.50 9.29
CA HIS A 37 -4.41 -6.51 8.23
C HIS A 37 -3.25 -6.31 7.23
N HIS A 38 -2.87 -5.07 6.94
CA HIS A 38 -1.68 -4.78 6.11
C HIS A 38 -0.40 -5.24 6.81
N PHE A 39 -0.32 -5.08 8.13
CA PHE A 39 0.83 -5.55 8.90
C PHE A 39 0.96 -7.09 8.85
N ILE A 40 -0.15 -7.81 8.92
CA ILE A 40 -0.17 -9.28 8.78
C ILE A 40 0.29 -9.72 7.39
N LEU A 41 -0.17 -9.04 6.33
CA LEU A 41 0.29 -9.29 4.96
C LEU A 41 1.80 -9.07 4.84
N LEU A 42 2.31 -7.94 5.35
CA LEU A 42 3.74 -7.61 5.33
C LEU A 42 4.57 -8.68 6.06
N LEU A 43 4.17 -9.05 7.28
CA LEU A 43 4.86 -10.08 8.05
C LEU A 43 4.88 -11.44 7.33
N THR A 44 3.76 -11.82 6.70
CA THR A 44 3.67 -13.08 5.94
C THR A 44 4.72 -13.10 4.82
N VAL A 45 4.84 -12.01 4.07
CA VAL A 45 5.83 -11.89 2.99
C VAL A 45 7.26 -11.87 3.53
N LEU A 46 7.52 -11.15 4.63
CA LEU A 46 8.86 -11.10 5.25
C LEU A 46 9.31 -12.48 5.75
N ILE A 47 8.43 -13.22 6.43
CA ILE A 47 8.73 -14.59 6.88
C ILE A 47 8.98 -15.48 5.66
N GLY A 48 8.17 -15.37 4.62
CA GLY A 48 8.36 -16.09 3.36
C GLY A 48 9.71 -15.79 2.69
N LEU A 49 10.13 -14.52 2.70
CA LEU A 49 11.43 -14.08 2.18
C LEU A 49 12.59 -14.70 2.97
N ILE A 50 12.56 -14.62 4.31
CA ILE A 50 13.58 -15.23 5.18
C ILE A 50 13.65 -16.73 4.93
N TRP A 51 12.51 -17.41 4.85
CA TRP A 51 12.46 -18.85 4.61
C TRP A 51 13.00 -19.22 3.22
N THR A 52 12.80 -18.35 2.23
CA THR A 52 13.35 -18.52 0.88
C THR A 52 14.88 -18.44 0.90
N ILE A 53 15.45 -17.47 1.61
CA ILE A 53 16.92 -17.33 1.78
C ILE A 53 17.50 -18.57 2.46
N ILE A 54 16.89 -19.02 3.57
CA ILE A 54 17.31 -20.24 4.27
C ILE A 54 17.22 -21.45 3.34
N SER A 55 16.13 -21.57 2.58
CA SER A 55 15.92 -22.67 1.64
C SER A 55 16.93 -22.67 0.50
N LEU A 56 17.28 -21.49 -0.03
CA LEU A 56 18.34 -21.32 -1.02
C LEU A 56 19.69 -21.78 -0.46
N ALA A 57 20.05 -21.35 0.76
CA ALA A 57 21.28 -21.78 1.41
C ALA A 57 21.32 -23.31 1.57
N ILE A 58 20.24 -23.93 2.05
CA ILE A 58 20.16 -25.39 2.17
C ILE A 58 20.27 -26.08 0.80
N TYR A 59 19.63 -25.53 -0.22
CA TYR A 59 19.63 -26.11 -1.57
C TYR A 59 21.01 -26.10 -2.22
N PHE A 60 21.79 -25.03 -2.04
CA PHE A 60 23.13 -24.91 -2.63
C PHE A 60 24.24 -25.54 -1.78
N PHE A 61 24.15 -25.49 -0.45
CA PHE A 61 25.23 -25.92 0.44
C PHE A 61 25.01 -27.29 1.09
N LYS A 62 23.80 -27.85 1.08
CA LYS A 62 23.50 -29.15 1.71
C LYS A 62 22.95 -30.17 0.73
N GLU A 63 21.71 -30.01 0.27
CA GLU A 63 21.04 -31.02 -0.54
C GLU A 63 20.04 -30.41 -1.53
N LYS A 64 20.17 -30.83 -2.79
CA LYS A 64 19.29 -30.41 -3.89
C LYS A 64 18.09 -31.33 -4.00
N THR A 65 17.03 -31.06 -3.22
CA THR A 65 15.80 -31.85 -3.29
C THR A 65 14.77 -31.21 -4.22
N LYS A 66 13.96 -32.04 -4.90
CA LYS A 66 12.80 -31.56 -5.67
C LYS A 66 11.78 -30.83 -4.79
N THR A 67 11.75 -31.07 -3.48
CA THR A 67 10.84 -30.41 -2.53
C THR A 67 11.32 -28.98 -2.25
N LEU A 68 12.60 -28.80 -1.92
CA LEU A 68 13.22 -27.47 -1.76
C LEU A 68 13.10 -26.64 -3.03
N SER A 69 13.42 -27.21 -4.18
CA SER A 69 13.29 -26.52 -5.47
C SER A 69 11.88 -26.00 -5.73
N GLY A 70 10.85 -26.81 -5.48
CA GLY A 70 9.45 -26.38 -5.63
C GLY A 70 9.05 -25.28 -4.64
N PHE A 71 9.53 -25.36 -3.40
CA PHE A 71 9.27 -24.35 -2.37
C PHE A 71 9.93 -23.01 -2.72
N ILE A 72 11.19 -23.03 -3.14
CA ILE A 72 11.95 -21.84 -3.56
C ILE A 72 11.26 -21.17 -4.75
N LEU A 73 10.96 -21.94 -5.80
CA LEU A 73 10.32 -21.42 -7.01
C LEU A 73 9.00 -20.74 -6.69
N THR A 74 8.15 -21.38 -5.88
CA THR A 74 6.84 -20.84 -5.53
C THR A 74 6.94 -19.57 -4.70
N ASN A 75 7.85 -19.54 -3.71
CA ASN A 75 8.08 -18.32 -2.93
C ASN A 75 8.58 -17.17 -3.80
N LEU A 76 9.54 -17.41 -4.70
CA LEU A 76 10.06 -16.38 -5.59
C LEU A 76 8.95 -15.79 -6.46
N ILE A 77 8.09 -16.63 -7.04
CA ILE A 77 6.93 -16.17 -7.83
C ILE A 77 6.02 -15.28 -6.98
N ILE A 78 5.69 -15.68 -5.75
CA ILE A 78 4.81 -14.90 -4.87
C ILE A 78 5.46 -13.58 -4.47
N ILE A 79 6.74 -13.59 -4.08
CA ILE A 79 7.48 -12.39 -3.67
C ILE A 79 7.58 -11.39 -4.84
N ILE A 80 7.95 -11.87 -6.03
CA ILE A 80 8.00 -11.03 -7.24
C ILE A 80 6.60 -10.50 -7.57
N GLY A 81 5.57 -11.34 -7.49
CA GLY A 81 4.18 -10.91 -7.69
C GLY A 81 3.76 -9.80 -6.72
N CYS A 82 4.11 -9.93 -5.44
CA CYS A 82 3.86 -8.89 -4.43
C CYS A 82 4.64 -7.60 -4.73
N ALA A 83 5.91 -7.70 -5.12
CA ALA A 83 6.71 -6.53 -5.49
C ALA A 83 6.10 -5.79 -6.69
N LEU A 84 5.73 -6.53 -7.74
CA LEU A 84 5.07 -5.98 -8.92
C LEU A 84 3.71 -5.36 -8.60
N TYR A 85 2.93 -5.94 -7.69
CA TYR A 85 1.65 -5.38 -7.25
C TYR A 85 1.82 -3.98 -6.62
N ILE A 86 2.94 -3.73 -5.94
CA ILE A 86 3.25 -2.44 -5.33
C ILE A 86 3.90 -1.48 -6.34
N GLU A 87 4.89 -1.94 -7.09
CA GLU A 87 5.69 -1.08 -7.97
C GLU A 87 4.96 -0.68 -9.26
N ALA A 88 4.13 -1.56 -9.83
CA ALA A 88 3.41 -1.28 -11.08
C ALA A 88 2.49 -0.04 -10.99
N PRO A 89 1.60 0.10 -9.99
CA PRO A 89 0.76 1.29 -9.88
C PRO A 89 1.60 2.55 -9.61
N LEU A 90 2.65 2.48 -8.78
CA LEU A 90 3.56 3.61 -8.53
C LEU A 90 4.25 4.08 -9.81
N TYR A 91 4.73 3.13 -10.62
CA TYR A 91 5.35 3.45 -11.91
C TYR A 91 4.34 4.07 -12.88
N LEU A 92 3.13 3.52 -12.97
CA LEU A 92 2.08 4.04 -13.85
C LEU A 92 1.61 5.44 -13.43
N ASP A 93 1.43 5.68 -12.13
CA ASP A 93 1.07 6.99 -11.60
C ASP A 93 2.18 8.02 -11.81
N SER A 94 3.46 7.64 -11.64
CA SER A 94 4.58 8.56 -11.91
C SER A 94 4.64 9.04 -13.36
N LYS A 95 4.13 8.23 -14.30
CA LYS A 95 4.04 8.56 -15.74
C LYS A 95 2.79 9.37 -16.09
N LYS A 96 1.80 9.39 -15.21
CA LYS A 96 0.63 10.24 -15.38
C LYS A 96 1.11 11.68 -15.18
N LYS A 97 1.31 12.41 -16.29
CA LYS A 97 1.52 13.86 -16.22
C LYS A 97 0.34 14.44 -15.46
N ASN A 98 0.60 14.89 -14.23
CA ASN A 98 -0.31 15.68 -13.46
C ASN A 98 -0.50 17.01 -14.20
N ASN A 99 -1.38 17.03 -15.20
CA ASN A 99 -2.09 18.24 -15.60
C ASN A 99 -3.11 18.56 -14.49
N VAL A 100 -2.66 18.60 -13.24
CA VAL A 100 -3.41 19.23 -12.16
C VAL A 100 -3.34 20.70 -12.55
N PRO A 101 -4.48 21.34 -12.93
CA PRO A 101 -4.50 22.78 -13.06
C PRO A 101 -3.90 23.32 -11.78
N THR A 102 -2.95 24.24 -11.87
CA THR A 102 -2.26 24.75 -10.69
C THR A 102 -3.32 25.41 -9.80
N GLU A 103 -3.90 24.65 -8.88
CA GLU A 103 -4.93 25.13 -7.98
C GLU A 103 -4.21 26.12 -7.08
N PHE A 104 -4.39 27.40 -7.35
CA PHE A 104 -3.75 28.43 -6.55
C PHE A 104 -4.76 28.93 -5.53
N ILE A 105 -4.33 28.89 -4.27
CA ILE A 105 -5.02 29.51 -3.16
C ILE A 105 -4.44 30.90 -3.01
N LYS A 106 -5.26 31.93 -3.23
CA LYS A 106 -4.88 33.33 -3.04
C LYS A 106 -5.46 33.81 -1.72
N THR A 107 -4.64 34.38 -0.86
CA THR A 107 -5.09 35.02 0.39
C THR A 107 -4.89 36.53 0.28
N GLU A 108 -5.95 37.30 0.49
CA GLU A 108 -5.90 38.76 0.54
C GLU A 108 -6.24 39.23 1.96
N VAL A 109 -5.38 40.06 2.55
CA VAL A 109 -5.62 40.68 3.86
C VAL A 109 -5.73 42.19 3.68
N THR A 110 -6.83 42.78 4.14
CA THR A 110 -7.06 44.22 4.07
C THR A 110 -7.73 44.68 5.36
N GLY A 111 -6.97 45.36 6.22
CA GLY A 111 -7.43 45.72 7.58
C GLY A 111 -7.82 44.47 8.38
N ASP A 112 -9.01 44.48 8.97
CA ASP A 112 -9.58 43.35 9.72
C ASP A 112 -10.22 42.27 8.82
N THR A 113 -10.06 42.38 7.51
CA THR A 113 -10.66 41.46 6.54
C THR A 113 -9.63 40.50 5.97
N THR A 114 -9.94 39.20 5.97
CA THR A 114 -9.18 38.15 5.29
C THR A 114 -10.07 37.45 4.28
N LYS A 115 -9.65 37.38 3.03
CA LYS A 115 -10.34 36.67 1.95
C LYS A 115 -9.46 35.53 1.44
N ILE A 116 -10.03 34.36 1.21
CA ILE A 116 -9.34 33.23 0.57
C ILE A 116 -10.09 32.88 -0.70
N TYR A 117 -9.33 32.80 -1.79
CA TYR A 117 -9.83 32.41 -3.10
C TYR A 117 -9.21 31.08 -3.52
N HIS A 118 -9.99 30.23 -4.15
CA HIS A 118 -9.54 29.02 -4.85
C HIS A 118 -9.83 29.22 -6.34
N ASN A 119 -8.79 29.28 -7.17
CA ASN A 119 -8.94 29.51 -8.62
C ASN A 119 -9.80 30.75 -8.94
N GLU A 120 -9.52 31.87 -8.28
CA GLU A 120 -10.27 33.14 -8.37
C GLU A 120 -11.68 33.14 -7.75
N ASN A 121 -12.22 32.00 -7.34
CA ASN A 121 -13.49 31.92 -6.63
C ASN A 121 -13.30 32.17 -5.14
N LEU A 122 -14.09 33.08 -4.57
CA LEU A 122 -14.03 33.39 -3.15
C LEU A 122 -14.70 32.27 -2.33
N ILE A 123 -13.93 31.59 -1.49
CA ILE A 123 -14.42 30.47 -0.67
C ILE A 123 -14.53 30.83 0.82
N PHE A 124 -13.86 31.91 1.23
CA PHE A 124 -13.78 32.32 2.63
C PHE A 124 -13.67 33.83 2.76
N ILE A 125 -14.47 34.42 3.66
CA ILE A 125 -14.28 35.78 4.14
C ILE A 125 -14.32 35.77 5.67
N LYS A 126 -13.31 36.36 6.30
CA LYS A 126 -13.35 36.75 7.71
C LYS A 126 -13.33 38.27 7.81
N VAL A 127 -14.22 38.85 8.62
CA VAL A 127 -14.23 40.28 8.97
C VAL A 127 -14.34 40.36 10.50
N LYS A 128 -13.27 40.80 11.17
CA LYS A 128 -13.18 40.80 12.65
C LYS A 128 -13.51 39.41 13.22
N ASP A 129 -14.63 39.29 13.94
CA ASP A 129 -15.09 38.04 14.58
C ASP A 129 -16.12 37.29 13.73
N SER A 130 -16.52 37.83 12.57
CA SER A 130 -17.48 37.18 11.66
C SER A 130 -16.76 36.40 10.58
N VAL A 131 -17.26 35.20 10.29
CA VAL A 131 -16.76 34.32 9.22
C VAL A 131 -17.91 33.94 8.29
N LEU A 132 -17.66 34.04 7.00
CA LEU A 132 -18.53 33.55 5.93
C LEU A 132 -17.75 32.53 5.10
N LEU A 133 -18.34 31.35 4.97
CA LEU A 133 -17.87 30.27 4.11
C LEU A 133 -18.83 30.20 2.93
N ASP A 134 -18.32 30.39 1.72
CA ASP A 134 -19.09 30.10 0.51
C ASP A 134 -18.70 28.70 0.04
N LEU A 135 -19.64 27.76 0.17
CA LEU A 135 -19.47 26.34 -0.14
C LEU A 135 -19.95 25.98 -1.56
N ARG A 136 -20.18 26.99 -2.41
CA ARG A 136 -20.63 26.80 -3.79
C ARG A 136 -19.51 26.34 -4.71
#